data_AF-A0A7K4KCM8-F1
#
_entry.id   AF-A0A7K4KCM8-F1
#
_cell.length_a   1.000
_cell.length_b   1.000
_cell.length_c   1.000
_cell.angle_alpha   90.00
_cell.angle_beta   90.00
_cell.angle_gamma   90.00
#
_symmetry.space_group_name_H-M   'P 1'
#
loop_
_entity.id
_entity.type
_entity.pdbx_description
1 polymer ?
#
loop_
_entity_poly.entity_id
_entity_poly.type
_entity_poly.pdbx_seq_one_letter_code
_entity_poly.pdbx_strand_id
1 'polypeptide(L)'
;QIISRCDIMLLMEIKENNNRICPLLTERLNRWSKGPKEGYSYVVSGRLGRNTYKEQYAFIYRQHLVSVKQVYQYPDLQPGDEDAFSREPFVVWFLSPGTAVKEFAIIPLHTAPETAVREIDELYDVYLDVKQRWKNKNFIFMGDFNAGCSYVPKKQWQNIRLRTQPGFVWLIGDQNDTTVRRSTRCPYDR
;
A
#
# COMPACT_ATOMS: atom_id res chain seq x y z
N GLN A 1 -5.69 9.80 17.11
CA GLN A 1 -6.17 10.94 16.30
C GLN A 1 -5.82 10.82 14.82
N ILE A 2 -4.64 10.33 14.41
CA ILE A 2 -4.29 10.19 12.97
C ILE A 2 -5.17 9.14 12.27
N ILE A 3 -5.14 7.88 12.74
CA ILE A 3 -5.90 6.77 12.13
C ILE A 3 -7.40 7.05 12.08
N SER A 4 -7.93 7.75 13.09
CA SER A 4 -9.36 8.04 13.20
C SER A 4 -9.91 8.98 12.12
N ARG A 5 -9.04 9.62 11.33
CA ARG A 5 -9.40 10.50 10.22
C ARG A 5 -9.69 9.74 8.92
N CYS A 6 -9.36 8.45 8.87
CA CYS A 6 -9.44 7.65 7.66
C CYS A 6 -10.46 6.53 7.83
N ASP A 7 -11.16 6.20 6.74
CA ASP A 7 -12.04 5.04 6.70
C ASP A 7 -11.27 3.75 6.38
N ILE A 8 -10.19 3.87 5.61
CA ILE A 8 -9.16 2.86 5.36
C ILE A 8 -7.80 3.53 5.55
N MET A 9 -6.93 2.93 6.35
CA MET A 9 -5.57 3.39 6.63
C MET A 9 -4.59 2.26 6.31
N LEU A 10 -3.59 2.54 5.48
CA LEU A 10 -2.41 1.68 5.33
C LEU A 10 -1.39 2.04 6.42
N LEU A 11 -0.93 1.02 7.15
CA LEU A 11 0.20 1.09 8.06
C LEU A 11 1.33 0.23 7.50
N MET A 12 2.53 0.81 7.42
CA MET A 12 3.76 0.17 6.93
C MET A 12 4.81 0.14 8.04
N GLU A 13 5.99 -0.42 7.75
CA GLU A 13 7.12 -0.50 8.68
C GLU A 13 6.79 -1.19 10.03
N ILE A 14 5.85 -2.13 10.02
CA ILE A 14 5.51 -2.91 11.21
C ILE A 14 6.59 -3.99 11.41
N LYS A 15 7.51 -3.75 12.34
CA LYS A 15 8.71 -4.60 12.55
C LYS A 15 8.53 -5.68 13.62
N GLU A 16 7.46 -5.65 14.39
CA GLU A 16 7.23 -6.45 15.60
C GLU A 16 6.96 -7.95 15.31
N ASN A 17 7.63 -8.86 16.02
CA ASN A 17 7.65 -10.29 15.67
C ASN A 17 6.45 -11.10 16.15
N ASN A 18 5.72 -10.65 17.18
CA ASN A 18 4.67 -11.44 17.83
C ASN A 18 3.25 -11.11 17.32
N ASN A 19 3.12 -10.32 16.25
CA ASN A 19 1.85 -9.91 15.65
C ASN A 19 0.88 -9.25 16.66
N ARG A 20 1.38 -8.51 17.65
CA ARG A 20 0.58 -7.88 18.71
C ARG A 20 0.15 -6.46 18.41
N ILE A 21 0.86 -5.76 17.52
CA ILE A 21 0.63 -4.34 17.24
C ILE A 21 -0.78 -4.09 16.67
N CYS A 22 -1.17 -4.81 15.62
CA CYS A 22 -2.48 -4.60 14.99
C CYS A 22 -3.67 -4.94 15.92
N PRO A 23 -3.66 -6.08 16.66
CA PRO A 23 -4.66 -6.34 17.69
C PRO A 23 -4.74 -5.22 18.74
N LEU A 24 -3.62 -4.84 19.34
CA LEU A 24 -3.58 -3.84 20.42
C LEU A 24 -4.04 -2.46 19.93
N LEU A 25 -3.61 -2.07 18.73
CA LEU A 25 -3.97 -0.80 18.12
C LEU A 25 -5.48 -0.76 17.81
N THR A 26 -6.03 -1.82 17.25
CA THR A 26 -7.46 -1.93 16.93
C THR A 26 -8.31 -1.94 18.20
N GLU A 27 -7.88 -2.67 19.23
CA GLU A 27 -8.53 -2.65 20.55
C GLU A 27 -8.58 -1.23 21.11
N ARG A 28 -7.46 -0.50 21.08
CA ARG A 28 -7.39 0.90 21.55
C ARG A 28 -8.27 1.83 20.74
N LEU A 29 -8.34 1.67 19.42
CA LEU A 29 -9.24 2.45 18.56
C LEU A 29 -10.71 2.21 18.93
N ASN A 30 -11.06 0.95 19.17
CA ASN A 30 -12.43 0.53 19.45
C ASN A 30 -12.92 0.91 20.86
N ARG A 31 -12.01 1.14 21.83
CA ARG A 31 -12.40 1.65 23.17
C ARG A 31 -13.11 3.00 23.13
N TRP A 32 -12.86 3.81 22.11
CA TRP A 32 -13.44 5.15 21.95
C TRP A 32 -14.57 5.19 20.93
N SER A 33 -14.92 4.06 20.31
CA SER A 33 -16.03 3.96 19.36
C SER A 33 -17.37 4.08 20.09
N LYS A 34 -18.30 4.88 19.56
CA LYS A 34 -19.63 5.09 20.18
C LYS A 34 -20.60 3.92 19.98
N GLY A 35 -20.13 2.79 19.45
CA GLY A 35 -20.89 1.56 19.28
C GLY A 35 -20.29 0.61 18.23
N PRO A 36 -20.90 -0.57 18.01
CA PRO A 36 -20.41 -1.58 17.06
C PRO A 36 -20.29 -1.05 15.62
N LYS A 37 -21.17 -0.10 15.27
CA LYS A 37 -21.16 0.57 13.97
C LYS A 37 -19.98 1.52 13.78
N GLU A 38 -19.20 1.86 14.79
CA GLU A 38 -18.00 2.71 14.65
C GLU A 38 -16.70 1.93 14.85
N GLY A 39 -16.78 0.59 14.86
CA GLY A 39 -15.65 -0.30 15.06
C GLY A 39 -14.67 -0.30 13.88
N TYR A 40 -13.40 -0.45 14.22
CA TYR A 40 -12.31 -0.76 13.31
C TYR A 40 -12.04 -2.26 13.29
N SER A 41 -11.67 -2.74 12.12
CA SER A 41 -10.99 -4.01 11.92
C SER A 41 -9.64 -3.78 11.27
N TYR A 42 -8.89 -4.86 11.10
CA TYR A 42 -7.65 -4.83 10.37
C TYR A 42 -7.44 -6.10 9.56
N VAL A 43 -6.56 -6.02 8.58
CA VAL A 43 -5.97 -7.16 7.89
C VAL A 43 -4.48 -6.89 7.72
N VAL A 44 -3.64 -7.90 7.92
CA VAL A 44 -2.18 -7.76 8.01
C VAL A 44 -1.49 -8.82 7.14
N SER A 45 -0.39 -8.43 6.50
CA SER A 45 0.43 -9.32 5.66
C SER A 45 1.25 -10.30 6.49
N GLY A 46 1.88 -11.26 5.81
CA GLY A 46 3.05 -11.95 6.36
C GLY A 46 4.22 -10.99 6.61
N ARG A 47 5.28 -11.48 7.24
CA ARG A 47 6.52 -10.72 7.42
C ARG A 47 7.34 -10.76 6.12
N LEU A 48 7.59 -9.60 5.53
CA LEU A 48 8.18 -9.42 4.21
C LEU A 48 9.54 -8.71 4.32
N GLY A 49 10.45 -9.01 3.40
CA GLY A 49 11.84 -8.57 3.47
C GLY A 49 12.77 -9.63 2.89
N ARG A 50 13.89 -9.27 2.27
CA ARG A 50 14.88 -10.25 1.80
C ARG A 50 15.70 -10.87 2.94
N ASN A 51 16.06 -10.06 3.94
CA ASN A 51 17.01 -10.44 4.99
C ASN A 51 16.31 -10.68 6.34
N THR A 52 17.08 -10.66 7.44
CA THR A 52 16.56 -10.75 8.82
C THR A 52 15.65 -9.58 9.19
N TYR A 53 15.89 -8.41 8.57
CA TYR A 53 15.01 -7.26 8.67
C TYR A 53 13.73 -7.52 7.88
N LYS A 54 12.60 -7.59 8.57
CA LYS A 54 11.28 -7.81 7.97
C LYS A 54 10.28 -6.77 8.48
N GLU A 55 9.31 -6.46 7.63
CA GLU A 55 8.21 -5.55 7.90
C GLU A 55 6.87 -6.21 7.52
N GLN A 56 5.76 -5.60 7.91
CA GLN A 56 4.43 -6.01 7.48
C GLN A 56 3.64 -4.78 6.99
N TYR A 57 2.72 -5.05 6.06
CA TYR A 57 1.63 -4.15 5.72
C TYR A 57 0.42 -4.48 6.59
N ALA A 58 -0.27 -3.46 7.09
CA ALA A 58 -1.59 -3.64 7.66
C ALA A 58 -2.55 -2.59 7.13
N PHE A 59 -3.76 -3.02 6.80
CA PHE A 59 -4.88 -2.11 6.58
C PHE A 59 -5.75 -2.10 7.81
N ILE A 60 -6.03 -0.91 8.34
CA ILE A 60 -7.01 -0.67 9.42
C ILE A 60 -8.19 0.06 8.80
N TYR A 61 -9.41 -0.44 9.00
CA TYR A 61 -10.58 0.07 8.30
C TYR A 61 -11.86 0.04 9.16
N ARG A 62 -12.80 0.94 8.85
CA ARG A 62 -14.10 1.04 9.52
C ARG A 62 -15.07 -0.01 8.97
N GLN A 63 -15.45 -0.96 9.82
CA GLN A 63 -16.23 -2.15 9.43
C GLN A 63 -17.63 -1.85 8.89
N HIS A 64 -18.20 -0.70 9.24
CA HIS A 64 -19.53 -0.30 8.77
C HIS A 64 -19.53 0.38 7.39
N LEU A 65 -18.36 0.81 6.90
CA LEU A 65 -18.23 1.51 5.62
C LEU A 65 -17.70 0.60 4.53
N VAL A 66 -16.76 -0.28 4.89
CA VAL A 66 -16.11 -1.19 3.96
C VAL A 66 -15.87 -2.57 4.59
N SER A 67 -15.76 -3.58 3.74
CA SER A 67 -15.37 -4.94 4.13
C SER A 67 -14.31 -5.50 3.19
N VAL A 68 -13.46 -6.38 3.71
CA VAL A 68 -12.47 -7.10 2.89
C VAL A 68 -13.17 -8.26 2.19
N LYS A 69 -13.16 -8.25 0.86
CA LYS A 69 -13.66 -9.34 0.00
C LYS A 69 -12.64 -10.47 -0.09
N GLN A 70 -11.38 -10.10 -0.34
CA GLN A 70 -10.29 -11.04 -0.53
C GLN A 70 -8.95 -10.35 -0.30
N VAL A 71 -7.94 -11.13 0.08
CA VAL A 71 -6.54 -10.71 0.14
C VAL A 71 -5.67 -11.59 -0.75
N TYR A 72 -4.58 -11.02 -1.25
CA TYR A 72 -3.60 -11.71 -2.07
C TYR A 72 -2.21 -11.13 -1.83
N GLN A 73 -1.30 -11.98 -1.38
CA GLN A 73 0.12 -11.65 -1.29
C GLN A 73 0.74 -11.98 -2.66
N TYR A 74 1.28 -10.97 -3.36
CA TYR A 74 1.97 -11.21 -4.63
C TYR A 74 3.20 -12.10 -4.37
N PRO A 75 3.40 -13.18 -5.13
CA PRO A 75 4.45 -14.17 -4.86
C PRO A 75 5.83 -13.73 -5.36
N ASP A 76 5.89 -12.76 -6.28
CA ASP A 76 7.14 -12.23 -6.84
C ASP A 76 8.03 -13.30 -7.54
N LEU A 77 7.36 -14.14 -8.32
CA LEU A 77 7.97 -15.26 -9.06
C LEU A 77 7.88 -15.07 -10.59
N GLN A 78 7.91 -13.82 -11.05
CA GLN A 78 7.82 -13.54 -12.49
C GLN A 78 9.08 -14.10 -13.20
N PRO A 79 8.94 -14.99 -14.20
CA PRO A 79 10.09 -15.55 -14.89
C PRO A 79 10.97 -14.47 -15.52
N GLY A 80 12.24 -14.40 -15.10
CA GLY A 80 13.22 -13.42 -15.59
C GLY A 80 13.25 -12.08 -14.83
N ASP A 81 12.34 -11.86 -13.88
CA ASP A 81 12.38 -10.74 -12.93
C ASP A 81 12.00 -11.21 -11.51
N GLU A 82 12.40 -12.42 -11.13
CA GLU A 82 12.11 -12.97 -9.81
C GLU A 82 12.71 -12.11 -8.68
N ASP A 83 12.02 -12.07 -7.53
CA ASP A 83 12.44 -11.28 -6.36
C ASP A 83 12.70 -9.82 -6.73
N ALA A 84 11.77 -9.19 -7.46
CA ALA A 84 11.84 -7.77 -7.81
C ALA A 84 11.66 -6.86 -6.60
N PHE A 85 10.77 -7.25 -5.67
CA PHE A 85 10.38 -6.45 -4.52
C PHE A 85 11.20 -6.76 -3.28
N SER A 86 11.57 -5.73 -2.52
CA SER A 86 12.13 -5.94 -1.19
C SER A 86 11.08 -6.42 -0.19
N ARG A 87 9.82 -5.99 -0.38
CA ARG A 87 8.64 -6.38 0.37
C ARG A 87 7.49 -6.54 -0.63
N GLU A 88 7.06 -7.77 -0.82
CA GLU A 88 6.13 -8.16 -1.84
C GLU A 88 4.75 -7.50 -1.62
N PRO A 89 4.06 -6.98 -2.65
CA PRO A 89 2.78 -6.28 -2.45
C PRO A 89 1.68 -7.12 -1.80
N PHE A 90 1.06 -6.57 -0.75
CA PHE A 90 -0.06 -7.18 -0.02
C PHE A 90 -1.41 -6.62 -0.47
N VAL A 91 -1.98 -7.21 -1.51
CA VAL A 91 -3.18 -6.71 -2.19
C VAL A 91 -4.44 -7.01 -1.38
N VAL A 92 -5.28 -5.99 -1.17
CA VAL A 92 -6.56 -6.14 -0.47
C VAL A 92 -7.71 -5.64 -1.33
N TRP A 93 -8.68 -6.51 -1.60
CA TRP A 93 -9.90 -6.19 -2.32
C TRP A 93 -11.00 -5.77 -1.34
N PHE A 94 -11.44 -4.52 -1.41
CA PHE A 94 -12.51 -3.98 -0.59
C PHE A 94 -13.85 -3.91 -1.32
N LEU A 95 -14.92 -4.15 -0.56
CA LEU A 95 -16.28 -3.74 -0.90
C LEU A 95 -16.58 -2.41 -0.20
N SER A 96 -17.18 -1.46 -0.91
CA SER A 96 -17.55 -0.14 -0.40
C SER A 96 -18.94 0.26 -0.92
N PRO A 97 -20.02 -0.24 -0.30
CA PRO A 97 -21.39 0.00 -0.78
C PRO A 97 -21.78 1.49 -0.76
N GLY A 98 -21.14 2.30 0.09
CA GLY A 98 -21.43 3.73 0.25
C GLY A 98 -20.82 4.65 -0.82
N THR A 99 -19.90 4.17 -1.66
CA THR A 99 -19.21 5.01 -2.67
C THR A 99 -19.71 4.71 -4.09
N ALA A 100 -19.34 5.52 -5.09
CA ALA A 100 -19.68 5.23 -6.49
C ALA A 100 -18.99 3.93 -6.99
N VAL A 101 -17.77 3.69 -6.53
CA VAL A 101 -16.98 2.50 -6.83
C VAL A 101 -17.24 1.43 -5.78
N LYS A 102 -18.13 0.48 -6.09
CA LYS A 102 -18.59 -0.52 -5.11
C LYS A 102 -17.53 -1.53 -4.71
N GLU A 103 -16.55 -1.76 -5.58
CA GLU A 103 -15.45 -2.69 -5.32
C GLU A 103 -14.15 -2.13 -5.91
N PHE A 104 -13.06 -2.19 -5.15
CA PHE A 104 -11.73 -1.78 -5.57
C PHE A 104 -10.62 -2.53 -4.84
N ALA A 105 -9.46 -2.68 -5.47
CA ALA A 105 -8.28 -3.27 -4.86
C ALA A 105 -7.30 -2.18 -4.45
N ILE A 106 -6.72 -2.27 -3.25
CA ILE A 106 -5.57 -1.47 -2.85
C ILE A 106 -4.32 -2.35 -2.89
N ILE A 107 -3.29 -1.87 -3.58
CA ILE A 107 -1.96 -2.49 -3.70
C ILE A 107 -0.97 -1.59 -2.96
N PRO A 108 -0.58 -1.93 -1.72
CA PRO A 108 0.40 -1.18 -0.97
C PRO A 108 1.82 -1.47 -1.48
N LEU A 109 2.71 -0.50 -1.39
CA LEU A 109 4.15 -0.73 -1.57
C LEU A 109 4.96 0.19 -0.66
N HIS A 110 6.03 -0.37 -0.11
CA HIS A 110 7.11 0.35 0.57
C HIS A 110 8.38 -0.08 -0.14
N THR A 111 8.93 0.74 -1.03
CA THR A 111 10.08 0.34 -1.85
C THR A 111 11.37 0.34 -1.05
N ALA A 112 12.37 -0.45 -1.44
CA ALA A 112 13.73 -0.13 -1.01
C ALA A 112 14.24 1.10 -1.79
N PRO A 113 14.86 2.10 -1.12
CA PRO A 113 15.29 3.33 -1.78
C PRO A 113 16.19 3.09 -2.99
N GLU A 114 17.08 2.11 -2.92
CA GLU A 114 18.06 1.76 -3.95
C GLU A 114 17.43 1.12 -5.20
N THR A 115 16.26 0.49 -5.05
CA THR A 115 15.54 -0.24 -6.11
C THR A 115 14.18 0.38 -6.43
N ALA A 116 13.89 1.59 -5.93
CA ALA A 116 12.59 2.25 -6.08
C ALA A 116 12.11 2.32 -7.53
N VAL A 117 12.99 2.63 -8.50
CA VAL A 117 12.60 2.68 -9.93
C VAL A 117 12.10 1.32 -10.42
N ARG A 118 12.80 0.22 -10.10
CA ARG A 118 12.42 -1.14 -10.52
C ARG A 118 11.14 -1.58 -9.83
N GLU A 119 11.05 -1.38 -8.51
CA GLU A 119 9.87 -1.80 -7.74
C GLU A 119 8.59 -1.04 -8.12
N ILE A 120 8.68 0.27 -8.41
CA ILE A 120 7.51 1.03 -8.88
C ILE A 120 7.12 0.60 -10.31
N ASP A 121 8.08 0.29 -11.18
CA ASP A 121 7.78 -0.23 -12.51
C ASP A 121 7.07 -1.59 -12.45
N GLU A 122 7.55 -2.50 -11.60
CA GLU A 122 7.01 -3.85 -11.43
C GLU A 122 5.58 -3.85 -10.84
N LEU A 123 5.13 -2.78 -10.19
CA LEU A 123 3.71 -2.63 -9.81
C LEU A 123 2.76 -2.70 -11.02
N TYR A 124 3.24 -2.40 -12.22
CA TYR A 124 2.44 -2.58 -13.43
C TYR A 124 2.16 -4.07 -13.72
N ASP A 125 3.10 -4.97 -13.46
CA ASP A 125 2.88 -6.41 -13.62
C ASP A 125 2.01 -6.98 -12.51
N VAL A 126 2.15 -6.47 -11.28
CA VAL A 126 1.22 -6.76 -10.18
C VAL A 126 -0.20 -6.33 -10.55
N TYR A 127 -0.37 -5.15 -11.16
CA TYR A 127 -1.65 -4.70 -11.69
C TYR A 127 -2.23 -5.69 -12.71
N LEU A 128 -1.42 -6.16 -13.66
CA LEU A 128 -1.86 -7.10 -14.68
C LEU A 128 -2.28 -8.45 -14.07
N ASP A 129 -1.50 -9.02 -13.14
CA ASP A 129 -1.86 -10.26 -12.43
C ASP A 129 -3.20 -10.10 -11.70
N VAL A 130 -3.32 -9.05 -10.87
CA VAL A 130 -4.53 -8.87 -10.05
C VAL A 130 -5.75 -8.59 -10.93
N LYS A 131 -5.58 -7.82 -12.01
CA LYS A 131 -6.63 -7.58 -13.00
C LYS A 131 -7.10 -8.86 -13.66
N GLN A 132 -6.18 -9.74 -14.08
CA GLN A 132 -6.52 -11.03 -14.66
C GLN A 132 -7.20 -11.94 -13.64
N ARG A 133 -6.66 -12.00 -12.42
CA ARG A 133 -7.12 -12.86 -11.33
C ARG A 133 -8.52 -12.53 -10.86
N TRP A 134 -8.81 -11.25 -10.64
CA TRP A 134 -10.07 -10.81 -10.02
C TRP A 134 -11.06 -10.21 -11.02
N LYS A 135 -10.66 -10.01 -12.29
CA LYS A 135 -11.45 -9.29 -13.31
C LYS A 135 -11.93 -7.91 -12.83
N ASN A 136 -11.20 -7.31 -11.89
CA ASN A 136 -11.48 -6.01 -11.34
C ASN A 136 -10.93 -4.90 -12.26
N LYS A 137 -11.55 -3.73 -12.22
CA LYS A 137 -11.15 -2.55 -13.00
C LYS A 137 -10.67 -1.38 -12.15
N ASN A 138 -10.94 -1.40 -10.83
CA ASN A 138 -10.67 -0.28 -9.94
C ASN A 138 -9.51 -0.61 -8.99
N PHE A 139 -8.43 0.14 -9.10
CA PHE A 139 -7.19 -0.07 -8.37
C PHE A 139 -6.71 1.23 -7.74
N ILE A 140 -6.19 1.11 -6.53
CA ILE A 140 -5.48 2.16 -5.82
C ILE A 140 -4.10 1.59 -5.51
N PHE A 141 -3.05 2.32 -5.86
CA PHE A 141 -1.68 2.03 -5.45
C PHE A 141 -1.31 3.11 -4.43
N MET A 142 -0.74 2.72 -3.30
CA MET A 142 -0.37 3.71 -2.28
C MET A 142 0.76 3.23 -1.37
N GLY A 143 1.51 4.17 -0.82
CA GLY A 143 2.54 3.90 0.19
C GLY A 143 3.79 4.74 0.00
N ASP A 144 4.86 4.37 0.69
CA ASP A 144 6.16 5.02 0.59
C ASP A 144 6.91 4.42 -0.59
N PHE A 145 6.74 5.03 -1.75
CA PHE A 145 7.34 4.55 -2.98
C PHE A 145 8.79 5.02 -3.11
N ASN A 146 9.31 5.84 -2.18
CA ASN A 146 10.56 6.58 -2.37
C ASN A 146 10.58 7.31 -3.74
N ALA A 147 9.42 7.79 -4.19
CA ALA A 147 9.13 8.24 -5.55
C ALA A 147 9.70 9.64 -5.91
N GLY A 148 10.94 9.95 -5.52
CA GLY A 148 11.55 11.21 -5.91
C GLY A 148 12.95 11.43 -5.38
N CYS A 149 13.40 12.68 -5.47
CA CYS A 149 14.75 13.09 -5.07
C CYS A 149 15.83 12.20 -5.72
N SER A 150 16.79 11.70 -4.94
CA SER A 150 17.86 10.84 -5.43
C SER A 150 17.41 9.43 -5.80
N TYR A 151 16.29 8.95 -5.23
CA TYR A 151 15.82 7.57 -5.40
C TYR A 151 15.12 7.38 -6.75
N VAL A 152 14.30 8.35 -7.17
CA VAL A 152 13.72 8.41 -8.52
C VAL A 152 14.05 9.75 -9.18
N PRO A 153 15.21 9.85 -9.86
CA PRO A 153 15.56 11.04 -10.64
C PRO A 153 14.57 11.29 -11.77
N LYS A 154 14.37 12.57 -12.15
CA LYS A 154 13.39 12.97 -13.19
C LYS A 154 13.47 12.15 -14.48
N LYS A 155 14.69 11.82 -14.93
CA LYS A 155 14.95 11.05 -16.15
C LYS A 155 14.49 9.58 -16.09
N GLN A 156 14.25 9.03 -14.90
CA GLN A 156 13.83 7.64 -14.72
C GLN A 156 12.32 7.47 -14.85
N TRP A 157 11.52 8.53 -14.71
CA TRP A 157 10.05 8.44 -14.80
C TRP A 157 9.54 7.89 -16.13
N GLN A 158 10.27 8.11 -17.22
CA GLN A 158 9.92 7.55 -18.53
C GLN A 158 10.07 6.02 -18.60
N ASN A 159 10.80 5.42 -17.65
CA ASN A 159 11.04 3.98 -17.58
C ASN A 159 10.05 3.26 -16.64
N ILE A 160 9.12 3.98 -16.01
CA ILE A 160 8.17 3.43 -15.05
C ILE A 160 6.80 3.32 -15.71
N ARG A 161 6.35 2.10 -16.03
CA ARG A 161 5.09 1.81 -16.72
C ARG A 161 3.88 2.32 -15.94
N LEU A 162 3.90 2.24 -14.60
CA LEU A 162 2.84 2.81 -13.77
C LEU A 162 2.70 4.35 -13.92
N ARG A 163 3.73 5.03 -14.41
CA ARG A 163 3.72 6.47 -14.70
C ARG A 163 3.39 6.78 -16.15
N THR A 164 3.87 5.98 -17.10
CA THR A 164 3.79 6.27 -18.54
C THR A 164 2.57 5.66 -19.22
N GLN A 165 2.03 4.56 -18.71
CA GLN A 165 0.86 3.92 -19.29
C GLN A 165 -0.39 4.76 -19.03
N PRO A 166 -1.30 4.89 -20.03
CA PRO A 166 -2.54 5.61 -19.85
C PRO A 166 -3.46 4.90 -18.86
N GLY A 167 -4.27 5.67 -18.14
CA GLY A 167 -5.27 5.14 -17.19
C GLY A 167 -4.82 5.12 -15.74
N PHE A 168 -3.56 5.43 -15.44
CA PHE A 168 -3.10 5.70 -14.08
C PHE A 168 -3.10 7.21 -13.80
N VAL A 169 -3.64 7.59 -12.64
CA VAL A 169 -3.68 8.98 -12.19
C VAL A 169 -2.90 9.08 -10.89
N TRP A 170 -1.88 9.93 -10.88
CA TRP A 170 -1.01 10.18 -9.73
C TRP A 170 -1.58 11.33 -8.91
N LEU A 171 -2.21 11.02 -7.78
CA LEU A 171 -2.93 12.01 -6.95
C LEU A 171 -1.97 12.88 -6.12
N ILE A 172 -0.87 12.31 -5.66
CA ILE A 172 0.23 13.04 -5.01
C ILE A 172 1.27 13.36 -6.09
N GLY A 173 1.48 14.66 -6.33
CA GLY A 173 2.38 15.16 -7.37
C GLY A 173 3.83 15.24 -6.92
N ASP A 174 4.74 15.38 -7.89
CA ASP A 174 6.19 15.37 -7.64
C ASP A 174 6.71 16.62 -6.89
N GLN A 175 5.83 17.56 -6.54
CA GLN A 175 6.16 18.77 -5.76
C GLN A 175 5.62 18.72 -4.33
N ASN A 176 4.83 17.69 -3.99
CA ASN A 176 4.32 17.50 -2.64
C ASN A 176 5.44 16.97 -1.74
N ASP A 177 5.76 17.68 -0.66
CA ASP A 177 6.64 17.14 0.37
C ASP A 177 5.86 16.19 1.26
N THR A 178 6.30 14.94 1.32
CA THR A 178 5.66 13.90 2.13
C THR A 178 6.53 13.50 3.33
N THR A 179 7.61 14.25 3.59
CA THR A 179 8.53 13.97 4.69
C THR A 179 8.27 14.85 5.90
N VAL A 180 8.52 14.32 7.10
CA VAL A 180 8.40 15.09 8.37
C VAL A 180 9.73 15.70 8.81
N ARG A 181 10.86 15.21 8.26
CA ARG A 181 12.20 15.67 8.62
C ARG A 181 12.44 17.05 8.01
N ARG A 182 12.59 18.09 8.84
CA ARG A 182 12.76 19.50 8.40
C ARG A 182 13.84 19.76 7.34
N SER A 183 14.91 18.95 7.33
CA SER A 183 16.03 19.11 6.39
C SER A 183 15.81 18.37 5.07
N THR A 184 14.70 17.67 4.92
CA THR A 184 14.36 16.87 3.74
C THR A 184 13.07 17.45 3.16
N ARG A 185 13.01 17.53 1.83
CA ARG A 185 11.82 17.95 1.11
C ARG A 185 11.68 17.07 -0.12
N CYS A 186 10.97 15.96 0.02
CA CYS A 186 10.92 14.94 -1.01
C CYS A 186 9.50 14.35 -1.19
N PRO A 187 9.10 14.05 -2.43
CA PRO A 187 7.80 13.47 -2.73
C PRO A 187 7.92 11.95 -2.69
N TYR A 188 8.09 11.34 -1.53
CA TYR A 188 8.28 9.89 -1.43
C TYR A 188 6.97 9.11 -1.51
N ASP A 189 5.92 9.61 -0.87
CA ASP A 189 4.64 8.91 -0.77
C ASP A 189 3.77 9.13 -2.01
N ARG A 190 2.99 8.12 -2.38
CA ARG A 190 2.04 8.13 -3.50
C ARG A 190 0.69 7.56 -3.13
#